data_AF-A0AAW2TI58-F1
#
_entry.id   AF-A0AAW2TI58-F1
#
_cell.length_a   1.000
_cell.length_b   1.000
_cell.length_c   1.000
_cell.angle_alpha   90.00
_cell.angle_beta   90.00
_cell.angle_gamma   90.00
#
_symmetry.space_group_name_H-M   'P 1'
#
loop_
_entity.id
_entity.type
_entity.pdbx_description
1 polymer ?
#
loop_
_entity_poly.entity_id
_entity_poly.type
_entity_poly.pdbx_seq_one_letter_code
_entity_poly.pdbx_strand_id
1 'polypeptide(L)'
;MLPRDRTLLLDYYSTKKLIKDLGLPVEKIDACKNGCMLYRKDDIDMDNCKFCGEARYKPTREQNLNRKKTPYNIPRYMPLTLSPTEVICFNSDC
;
A
#
# COMPACT_ATOMS: atom_id res chain seq x y z
N MET A 1 -21.01 -16.86 -4.19
CA MET A 1 -20.66 -17.35 -5.54
C MET A 1 -19.90 -16.25 -6.25
N LEU A 2 -18.71 -16.53 -6.80
CA LEU A 2 -18.01 -15.58 -7.68
C LEU A 2 -18.78 -15.49 -9.01
N PRO A 3 -18.88 -14.30 -9.65
CA PRO A 3 -19.54 -14.18 -10.93
C PRO A 3 -18.87 -15.11 -11.95
N ARG A 4 -19.66 -15.91 -12.64
CA ARG A 4 -19.21 -16.88 -13.66
C ARG A 4 -18.80 -16.21 -14.98
N ASP A 5 -18.84 -14.88 -15.01
CA ASP A 5 -18.65 -14.09 -16.21
C ASP A 5 -17.16 -13.77 -16.41
N ARG A 6 -16.56 -14.48 -17.39
CA ARG A 6 -15.15 -14.36 -17.79
C ARG A 6 -14.84 -13.03 -18.48
N THR A 7 -15.86 -12.19 -18.69
CA THR A 7 -15.75 -10.88 -19.37
C THR A 7 -15.09 -9.81 -18.49
N LEU A 8 -14.97 -10.04 -17.17
CA LEU A 8 -14.33 -9.12 -16.22
C LEU A 8 -12.81 -8.91 -16.43
N LEU A 9 -12.18 -9.72 -17.29
CA LEU A 9 -10.72 -9.79 -17.45
C LEU A 9 -10.20 -9.13 -18.74
N LEU A 10 -11.06 -8.53 -19.58
CA LEU A 10 -10.64 -8.04 -20.90
C LEU A 10 -9.90 -6.70 -20.89
N ASP A 11 -10.08 -5.87 -19.85
CA ASP A 11 -9.35 -4.61 -19.74
C ASP A 11 -9.12 -4.20 -18.27
N TYR A 12 -7.90 -3.76 -17.98
CA TYR A 12 -7.44 -3.33 -16.66
C TYR A 12 -8.34 -2.23 -16.07
N TYR A 13 -8.83 -1.30 -16.89
CA TYR A 13 -9.69 -0.22 -16.42
C TYR A 13 -11.06 -0.74 -15.97
N SER A 14 -11.66 -1.64 -16.75
CA SER A 14 -12.93 -2.29 -16.43
C SER A 14 -12.83 -3.11 -15.15
N THR A 15 -11.76 -3.91 -15.01
CA THR A 15 -11.50 -4.68 -13.80
C THR A 15 -11.26 -3.77 -12.58
N LYS A 16 -10.48 -2.69 -12.73
CA LYS A 16 -10.21 -1.73 -11.65
C LYS A 16 -11.48 -1.00 -11.21
N LYS A 17 -12.35 -0.64 -12.15
CA LYS A 17 -13.65 -0.03 -11.86
C LYS A 17 -14.54 -1.00 -11.09
N LEU A 18 -14.64 -2.25 -11.53
CA LEU A 18 -15.39 -3.28 -10.81
C LEU A 18 -14.88 -3.48 -9.38
N ILE A 19 -13.57 -3.62 -9.18
CA ILE A 19 -12.97 -3.77 -7.85
C ILE A 19 -13.36 -2.60 -6.94
N LYS A 20 -13.37 -1.38 -7.47
CA LYS A 20 -13.84 -0.18 -6.76
C LYS A 20 -15.34 -0.24 -6.47
N ASP A 21 -16.16 -0.60 -7.45
CA ASP A 21 -17.62 -0.69 -7.33
C ASP A 21 -18.06 -1.78 -6.34
N LEU A 22 -17.27 -2.85 -6.21
CA LEU A 22 -17.46 -3.92 -5.22
C LEU A 22 -16.99 -3.52 -3.80
N GLY A 23 -16.47 -2.31 -3.61
CA GLY A 23 -15.97 -1.87 -2.30
C GLY A 23 -14.73 -2.64 -1.83
N LEU A 24 -13.89 -3.13 -2.75
CA LEU A 24 -12.65 -3.83 -2.46
C LEU A 24 -11.46 -2.85 -2.61
N PRO A 25 -11.12 -2.06 -1.58
CA PRO A 25 -10.03 -1.11 -1.68
C PRO A 25 -8.69 -1.82 -1.90
N VAL A 26 -7.89 -1.28 -2.81
CA VAL A 26 -6.50 -1.69 -3.00
C VAL A 26 -5.60 -0.55 -2.54
N GLU A 27 -4.93 -0.74 -1.42
CA GLU A 27 -4.00 0.21 -0.84
C GLU A 27 -2.59 -0.04 -1.36
N LYS A 28 -1.86 1.03 -1.69
CA LYS A 28 -0.42 0.97 -1.95
C LYS A 28 0.29 1.36 -0.67
N ILE A 29 1.19 0.49 -0.21
CA ILE A 29 1.98 0.74 1.01
C ILE A 29 3.43 0.52 0.63
N ASP A 30 4.32 1.41 1.07
CA ASP A 30 5.74 1.22 0.83
C ASP A 30 6.28 0.12 1.75
N ALA A 31 7.23 -0.66 1.25
CA ALA A 31 7.90 -1.70 2.03
C ALA A 31 9.41 -1.51 2.01
N CYS A 32 10.05 -2.02 3.05
CA CYS A 32 11.50 -2.19 3.05
C CYS A 32 11.94 -3.00 1.82
N LYS A 33 13.08 -2.64 1.23
CA LYS A 33 13.71 -3.36 0.11
C LYS A 33 13.84 -4.86 0.39
N ASN A 34 14.16 -5.22 1.64
CA ASN A 34 14.33 -6.60 2.10
C ASN A 34 13.04 -7.20 2.69
N GLY A 35 11.91 -6.50 2.63
CA GLY A 35 10.62 -7.00 3.13
C GLY A 35 10.47 -7.03 4.66
N CYS A 36 11.40 -6.44 5.42
CA CYS A 36 11.37 -6.50 6.89
C CYS A 36 10.17 -5.78 7.53
N MET A 37 9.65 -4.74 6.88
CA MET A 37 8.54 -3.93 7.40
C MET A 37 7.79 -3.19 6.28
N LEU A 38 6.59 -2.73 6.62
CA LEU A 38 5.79 -1.79 5.85
C LEU A 38 5.85 -0.41 6.50
N TYR A 39 5.99 0.63 5.69
CA TYR A 39 5.96 2.02 6.14
C TYR A 39 4.49 2.47 6.28
N ARG A 40 3.87 2.16 7.42
CA ARG A 40 2.47 2.51 7.76
C ARG A 40 2.40 3.04 9.19
N LYS A 41 1.35 3.80 9.52
CA LYS A 41 1.10 4.39 10.84
C LYS A 41 2.31 5.22 11.29
N ASP A 42 2.90 4.90 12.43
CA ASP A 42 4.02 5.64 13.02
C ASP A 42 5.30 5.58 12.19
N ASP A 43 5.42 4.59 11.30
CA ASP A 43 6.59 4.42 10.44
C ASP A 43 6.47 5.19 9.10
N ILE A 44 5.40 5.98 8.87
CA ILE A 44 5.10 6.58 7.55
C ILE A 44 6.13 7.61 7.08
N ASP A 45 6.77 8.33 8.01
CA ASP A 45 7.77 9.37 7.71
C ASP A 45 9.21 8.85 7.77
N MET A 46 9.39 7.55 8.02
CA MET A 46 10.73 6.96 8.04
C MET A 46 11.30 6.81 6.64
N ASP A 47 12.54 7.27 6.49
CA ASP A 47 13.34 7.11 5.27
C ASP A 47 14.18 5.82 5.29
N ASN A 48 14.35 5.18 6.46
CA ASN A 48 15.17 3.97 6.63
C ASN A 48 14.40 2.89 7.40
N CYS A 49 14.69 1.62 7.13
CA CYS A 49 14.10 0.49 7.84
C CYS A 49 14.63 0.37 9.27
N LYS A 50 13.75 0.25 10.26
CA LYS A 50 14.14 0.06 11.67
C LYS A 50 14.82 -1.28 11.98
N PHE A 51 14.66 -2.28 11.12
CA PHE A 51 15.19 -3.63 11.32
C PHE A 51 16.53 -3.87 10.61
N CYS A 52 16.67 -3.42 9.37
CA CYS A 52 17.88 -3.67 8.58
C CYS A 52 18.65 -2.39 8.17
N GLY A 53 18.18 -1.21 8.56
CA GLY A 53 18.84 0.08 8.26
C GLY A 53 18.77 0.53 6.80
N GLU A 54 18.28 -0.31 5.89
CA GLU A 54 18.27 -0.03 4.45
C GLU A 54 17.33 1.13 4.10
N ALA A 55 17.72 1.93 3.12
CA ALA A 55 16.95 3.07 2.64
C ALA A 55 15.61 2.64 2.02
N ARG A 56 14.57 3.44 2.27
CA ARG A 56 13.24 3.30 1.67
C ARG A 56 13.22 3.63 0.18
N TYR A 57 13.98 4.64 -0.22
CA TYR A 57 13.93 5.24 -1.56
C TYR A 57 15.14 4.91 -2.41
N LYS A 58 14.91 4.74 -3.72
CA LYS A 58 15.96 4.56 -4.72
C LYS A 58 16.80 5.85 -4.85
N PRO A 59 18.12 5.73 -5.09
CA PRO A 59 18.95 6.89 -5.32
C PRO A 59 18.48 7.64 -6.57
N THR A 60 18.28 8.95 -6.44
CA THR A 60 17.91 9.81 -7.56
C THR A 60 19.18 10.44 -8.13
N ARG A 61 19.39 10.33 -9.45
CA ARG A 61 20.63 10.80 -10.13
C ARG A 61 20.82 12.32 -10.13
N GLU A 62 19.78 13.09 -9.82
CA GLU A 62 19.82 14.54 -9.77
C GLU A 62 19.34 15.02 -8.40
N GLN A 63 20.07 15.96 -7.80
CA GLN A 63 19.74 16.63 -6.54
C GLN A 63 18.60 17.65 -6.69
N ASN A 64 17.69 17.41 -7.64
CA ASN A 64 16.50 18.23 -7.80
C ASN A 64 15.58 17.96 -6.61
N LEU A 65 15.59 18.86 -5.63
CA LEU A 65 14.80 18.82 -4.39
C LEU A 65 13.29 18.65 -4.63
N ASN A 66 12.82 18.95 -5.85
CA ASN A 66 11.42 18.84 -6.25
C ASN A 66 11.04 17.51 -6.92
N ARG A 67 11.97 16.56 -7.12
CA ARG A 67 11.61 15.25 -7.67
C ARG A 67 10.98 14.36 -6.60
N LYS A 68 9.86 13.72 -6.97
CA LYS A 68 9.17 12.76 -6.12
C LYS A 68 10.08 11.56 -5.83
N LYS A 69 10.39 11.32 -4.54
CA LYS A 69 11.16 10.14 -4.12
C LYS A 69 10.42 8.87 -4.56
N THR A 70 11.17 7.90 -5.09
CA THR A 70 10.61 6.62 -5.57
C THR A 70 11.05 5.50 -4.62
N PRO A 71 10.14 4.86 -3.87
CA PRO A 71 10.48 3.79 -2.94
C PRO A 71 10.99 2.54 -3.68
N TYR A 72 11.76 1.69 -2.98
CA TYR A 72 12.25 0.43 -3.54
C TYR A 72 11.11 -0.53 -3.86
N ASN A 73 10.21 -0.75 -2.90
CA ASN A 73 9.11 -1.69 -2.98
C ASN A 73 7.77 -1.00 -2.64
N ILE A 74 6.75 -1.21 -3.48
CA ILE A 74 5.38 -0.72 -3.27
C ILE A 74 4.40 -1.89 -3.45
N PRO A 75 4.30 -2.80 -2.46
CA PRO A 75 3.25 -3.81 -2.47
C PRO A 75 1.84 -3.19 -2.48
N ARG A 76 0.91 -3.95 -3.06
CA ARG A 76 -0.51 -3.63 -3.09
C ARG A 76 -1.24 -4.56 -2.14
N TYR A 77 -1.93 -3.99 -1.16
CA TYR A 77 -2.67 -4.73 -0.15
C TYR A 77 -4.16 -4.52 -0.33
N MET A 78 -4.89 -5.62 -0.21
CA MET A 78 -6.33 -5.61 -0.05
C MET A 78 -6.61 -5.82 1.44
N PRO A 79 -7.20 -4.85 2.16
CA PRO A 79 -7.58 -5.04 3.56
C PRO A 79 -8.55 -6.22 3.68
N LEU A 80 -8.27 -7.15 4.59
CA LEU A 80 -9.13 -8.33 4.83
C LEU A 80 -10.35 -8.02 5.70
N THR A 81 -10.39 -6.83 6.31
CA THR A 81 -11.50 -6.38 7.15
C THR A 81 -12.49 -5.57 6.32
N LEU A 82 -13.70 -6.11 6.15
CA LEU A 82 -14.87 -5.37 5.68
C LEU A 82 -15.44 -4.57 6.85
N SER A 83 -15.13 -3.29 6.99
CA SER A 83 -16.01 -2.35 7.69
C SER A 83 -15.60 -0.89 7.44
N PRO A 84 -16.59 0.02 7.39
CA PRO A 84 -16.37 1.44 7.17
C PRO A 84 -15.65 2.03 8.38
N THR A 85 -14.82 3.04 8.12
CA THR A 85 -14.41 4.14 9.02
C THR A 85 -15.07 4.20 10.41
N GLU A 86 -14.77 3.25 11.29
CA GLU A 86 -15.00 3.37 12.72
C GLU A 86 -13.75 2.89 13.45
N VAL A 87 -13.11 3.89 14.06
CA VAL A 87 -12.29 3.85 15.26
C VAL A 87 -11.98 2.44 15.74
N ILE A 88 -10.77 1.97 15.44
CA ILE A 88 -10.18 0.94 16.29
C ILE A 88 -9.18 1.62 17.21
N CYS A 89 -9.69 2.03 18.37
CA CYS A 89 -8.92 2.07 19.59
C CYS A 89 -8.42 0.63 19.84
N PHE A 90 -7.25 0.29 19.29
CA PHE A 90 -6.46 -0.85 19.73
C PHE A 90 -5.37 -0.30 20.64
N ASN A 91 -5.77 0.00 21.88
CA ASN A 91 -5.04 -0.34 23.08
C ASN A 91 -6.00 -0.16 24.25
N SER A 92 -6.13 -1.21 25.05
CA SER A 92 -6.73 -1.19 26.36
C SER A 92 -6.10 -0.05 27.16
N ASP A 93 -6.87 1.00 27.43
CA ASP A 93 -6.77 1.93 28.57
C ASP A 93 -7.88 3.00 28.39
N CYS A 94 -9.07 2.69 28.93
CA CYS A 94 -9.92 3.70 29.55
C CYS A 94 -9.43 3.90 30.98
#